data_AF-A0A8S2GC42-F1
#
_entry.id   AF-A0A8S2GC42-F1
#
_cell.length_a   1.000
_cell.length_b   1.000
_cell.length_c   1.000
_cell.angle_alpha   90.00
_cell.angle_beta   90.00
_cell.angle_gamma   90.00
#
_symmetry.space_group_name_H-M   'P 1'
#
loop_
_entity.id
_entity.type
_entity.pdbx_description
1 polymer ?
#
loop_
_entity_poly.entity_id
_entity_poly.type
_entity_poly.pdbx_seq_one_letter_code
_entity_poly.pdbx_strand_id
1 'polypeptide(L)'
;IVLQDVYYIKTHSKDYTSAGGINLKKYYMMAKFVSEEFVRCKASKCSFDRNDVIINYIITSPIFNEDSLMLASFECEQAETPNERNKLLVIQYL
;
A
#
# COMPACT_ATOMS: atom_id res chain seq x y z
N ILE A 1 2.84 3.60 6.16
CA ILE A 1 2.92 4.57 7.27
C ILE A 1 1.56 4.74 7.93
N VAL A 2 0.66 5.63 7.48
CA VAL A 2 -0.60 5.92 8.24
C VAL A 2 -1.43 4.68 8.59
N LEU A 3 -1.66 3.78 7.63
CA LEU A 3 -2.39 2.54 7.87
C LEU A 3 -1.67 1.60 8.84
N GLN A 4 -0.35 1.51 8.75
CA GLN A 4 0.47 0.68 9.64
C GLN A 4 0.43 1.22 11.08
N ASP A 5 0.47 2.54 11.26
CA ASP A 5 0.43 3.17 12.58
C ASP A 5 -0.93 3.01 13.25
N VAL A 6 -2.02 3.17 12.48
CA VAL A 6 -3.38 2.88 12.95
C VAL A 6 -3.53 1.41 13.33
N TYR A 7 -2.99 0.50 12.51
CA TYR A 7 -2.98 -0.93 12.80
C TYR A 7 -2.16 -1.26 14.07
N TYR A 8 -1.02 -0.61 14.26
CA TYR A 8 -0.19 -0.77 15.45
C TYR A 8 -0.94 -0.38 16.72
N ILE A 9 -1.59 0.79 16.74
CA ILE A 9 -2.41 1.24 17.87
C ILE A 9 -3.58 0.28 18.11
N LYS A 10 -4.21 -0.22 17.05
CA LYS A 10 -5.31 -1.19 17.16
C LYS A 10 -4.86 -2.48 17.85
N THR A 11 -3.71 -3.02 17.47
CA THR A 11 -3.21 -4.32 17.93
C THR A 11 -2.57 -4.28 19.31
N HIS A 12 -1.97 -3.15 19.71
CA HIS A 12 -1.21 -3.03 20.95
C HIS A 12 -1.96 -2.31 22.08
N SER A 13 -3.27 -2.09 21.93
CA SER A 13 -4.11 -1.46 22.97
C SER A 13 -5.48 -2.12 23.05
N LYS A 14 -5.97 -2.37 24.27
CA LYS A 14 -7.32 -2.93 24.49
C LYS A 14 -8.40 -1.90 24.16
N ASP A 15 -9.50 -2.36 23.57
CA ASP A 15 -10.68 -1.51 23.28
C ASP A 15 -11.41 -1.09 24.56
N TYR A 16 -11.28 -1.89 25.62
CA TYR A 16 -11.89 -1.63 26.92
C TYR A 16 -10.81 -1.55 28.01
N THR A 17 -11.07 -0.69 28.98
CA THR A 17 -10.32 -0.59 30.23
C THR A 17 -10.55 -1.83 31.09
N SER A 18 -9.71 -2.05 32.10
CA SER A 18 -9.91 -3.11 33.10
C SER A 18 -11.23 -2.97 33.88
N ALA A 19 -11.78 -1.75 33.96
CA ALA A 19 -13.06 -1.46 34.58
C ALA A 19 -14.27 -1.72 33.64
N GLY A 20 -14.04 -2.21 32.41
CA GLY A 20 -15.10 -2.53 31.44
C GLY A 20 -15.59 -1.34 30.59
N GLY A 21 -15.20 -0.11 30.93
CA GLY A 21 -15.49 1.08 30.11
C GLY A 21 -14.62 1.14 28.85
N ILE A 22 -15.07 1.87 27.83
CA ILE A 22 -14.34 2.10 26.57
C ILE A 22 -13.00 2.79 26.84
N ASN A 23 -11.93 2.33 26.18
CA ASN A 23 -10.62 2.94 26.23
C ASN A 23 -10.55 4.20 25.36
N LEU A 24 -11.09 5.31 25.86
CA LEU A 24 -11.12 6.60 25.14
C LEU A 24 -9.73 7.09 24.72
N LYS A 25 -8.68 6.76 25.48
CA LYS A 25 -7.30 7.13 25.14
C LYS A 25 -6.84 6.49 23.83
N LYS A 26 -7.16 5.21 23.61
CA LYS A 26 -6.87 4.50 22.35
C LYS A 26 -7.55 5.20 21.18
N TYR A 27 -8.87 5.40 21.27
CA TYR A 27 -9.65 6.00 20.19
C TYR A 27 -9.26 7.44 19.92
N TYR A 28 -8.94 8.21 20.96
CA TYR A 28 -8.42 9.57 20.80
C TYR A 28 -7.12 9.59 20.02
N MET A 29 -6.16 8.71 20.33
CA MET A 29 -4.90 8.62 19.60
C MET A 29 -5.11 8.26 18.12
N MET A 30 -5.99 7.28 17.84
CA MET A 30 -6.33 6.92 16.45
C MET A 30 -6.98 8.08 15.70
N ALA A 31 -7.96 8.75 16.32
CA ALA A 31 -8.66 9.88 15.72
C ALA A 31 -7.72 11.06 15.44
N LYS A 32 -6.85 11.39 16.40
CA LYS A 32 -5.84 12.44 16.25
C LYS A 32 -4.93 12.14 15.06
N PHE A 33 -4.38 10.93 15.00
CA PHE A 33 -3.45 10.55 13.95
C PHE A 33 -4.09 10.55 12.55
N VAL A 34 -5.31 10.02 12.40
CA VAL A 34 -6.05 10.09 11.13
C VAL A 34 -6.35 11.54 10.73
N SER A 35 -6.72 12.39 11.69
CA SER A 35 -7.04 13.80 11.42
C SER A 35 -5.80 14.58 10.98
N GLU A 36 -4.69 14.41 11.70
CA GLU A 36 -3.44 15.09 11.42
C GLU A 36 -2.79 14.58 10.14
N GLU A 37 -2.63 13.27 9.95
CA GLU A 37 -1.83 12.75 8.83
C GLU A 37 -2.63 12.54 7.54
N PHE A 38 -3.90 12.14 7.62
CA PHE A 38 -4.71 11.86 6.43
C PHE A 38 -5.64 13.02 6.05
N VAL A 39 -6.46 13.51 6.98
CA VAL A 39 -7.46 14.54 6.67
C VAL A 39 -6.80 15.86 6.28
N ARG A 40 -5.75 16.28 7.01
CA ARG A 40 -4.96 17.46 6.66
C ARG A 40 -4.35 17.38 5.26
N CYS A 41 -3.78 16.22 4.91
CA CYS A 41 -3.18 15.98 3.61
C CYS A 41 -4.25 16.04 2.50
N LYS A 42 -5.40 15.40 2.71
CA LYS A 42 -6.53 15.44 1.77
C LYS A 42 -7.06 16.86 1.54
N ALA A 43 -7.05 17.71 2.57
CA ALA A 43 -7.49 19.09 2.48
C ALA A 43 -6.49 20.01 1.76
N SER A 44 -5.24 19.56 1.58
CA SER A 44 -4.22 20.34 0.86
C SER A 44 -4.58 20.47 -0.61
N LYS A 45 -4.33 21.65 -1.19
CA LYS A 45 -4.53 21.91 -2.61
C LYS A 45 -3.28 21.52 -3.39
N CYS A 46 -3.47 20.79 -4.49
CA CYS A 46 -2.40 20.57 -5.45
C CYS A 46 -2.04 21.90 -6.12
N SER A 47 -0.75 22.25 -6.15
CA SER A 47 -0.24 23.47 -6.79
C SER A 47 -0.02 23.32 -8.31
N PHE A 48 -0.26 22.13 -8.86
CA PHE A 48 -0.06 21.82 -10.27
C PHE A 48 -1.39 21.79 -11.01
N ASP A 49 -1.36 22.24 -12.26
CA ASP A 49 -2.53 22.19 -13.13
C ASP A 49 -2.97 20.76 -13.42
N ARG A 50 -4.28 20.58 -13.51
CA ARG A 50 -4.89 19.29 -13.86
C ARG A 50 -4.71 19.03 -15.35
N ASN A 51 -4.09 17.90 -15.71
CA ASN A 51 -3.97 17.44 -17.08
C ASN A 51 -4.75 16.14 -17.26
N ASP A 52 -5.89 16.22 -17.93
CA ASP A 52 -6.80 15.07 -18.10
C ASP A 52 -6.24 13.98 -19.01
N VAL A 53 -5.36 14.33 -19.96
CA VAL A 53 -4.69 13.35 -20.81
C VAL A 53 -3.73 12.49 -20.00
N ILE A 54 -2.91 13.12 -19.15
CA ILE A 54 -1.97 12.42 -18.27
C ILE A 54 -2.72 11.58 -17.24
N ILE A 55 -3.77 12.14 -16.63
CA ILE A 55 -4.59 11.41 -15.65
C ILE A 55 -5.20 10.17 -16.29
N ASN A 56 -5.81 10.31 -17.48
CA ASN A 56 -6.41 9.19 -18.19
C ASN A 56 -5.38 8.11 -18.54
N TYR A 57 -4.21 8.49 -19.01
CA TYR A 57 -3.11 7.55 -19.25
C TYR A 57 -2.75 6.76 -17.98
N ILE A 58 -2.55 7.44 -16.85
CA ILE A 58 -2.20 6.80 -15.58
C ILE A 58 -3.28 5.83 -15.10
N ILE A 59 -4.56 6.22 -15.12
CA ILE A 59 -5.66 5.39 -14.59
C ILE A 59 -6.02 4.20 -15.48
N THR A 60 -5.72 4.28 -16.78
CA THR A 60 -5.99 3.21 -17.75
C THR A 60 -4.78 2.31 -18.00
N SER A 61 -3.60 2.69 -17.52
CA SER A 61 -2.38 1.89 -17.67
C SER A 61 -2.56 0.53 -17.00
N PRO A 62 -2.22 -0.59 -17.69
CA PRO A 62 -2.30 -1.90 -17.10
C PRO A 62 -1.35 -2.01 -15.90
N ILE A 63 -1.81 -2.66 -14.83
CA ILE A 63 -1.00 -3.03 -13.68
C ILE A 63 -0.75 -4.52 -13.77
N PHE A 64 0.50 -4.91 -13.97
CA PHE A 64 0.93 -6.30 -14.00
C PHE A 64 1.02 -6.85 -12.57
N ASN A 65 0.65 -8.12 -12.38
CA ASN A 65 0.91 -8.83 -11.14
C ASN A 65 2.40 -9.26 -11.06
N GLU A 66 2.82 -9.80 -9.91
CA GLU A 66 4.23 -10.18 -9.68
C GLU A 66 4.75 -11.17 -10.74
N ASP A 67 3.95 -12.17 -11.10
CA ASP A 67 4.33 -13.19 -12.08
C ASP A 67 4.48 -12.60 -13.49
N SER A 68 3.55 -11.74 -13.91
CA SER A 68 3.60 -11.09 -15.22
C SER A 68 4.78 -10.13 -15.32
N LEU A 69 5.09 -9.40 -14.25
CA LEU A 69 6.28 -8.54 -14.18
C LEU A 69 7.56 -9.38 -14.25
N MET A 70 7.61 -10.51 -13.55
CA MET A 70 8.78 -11.38 -13.57
C MET A 70 8.99 -12.00 -14.94
N LEU A 71 7.92 -12.44 -15.61
CA LEU A 71 8.00 -12.96 -16.98
C LEU A 71 8.50 -11.88 -17.95
N ALA A 72 7.91 -10.69 -17.92
CA ALA A 72 8.33 -9.57 -18.77
C ALA A 72 9.80 -9.17 -18.49
N SER A 73 10.24 -9.24 -17.23
CA SER A 73 11.64 -9.02 -16.87
C SER A 73 12.56 -10.06 -17.54
N PHE A 74 12.18 -11.34 -17.53
CA PHE A 74 12.96 -12.39 -18.17
C PHE A 74 12.95 -12.34 -19.71
N GLU A 75 11.91 -11.76 -20.31
CA GLU A 75 11.87 -11.47 -21.75
C GLU A 75 12.83 -10.34 -22.13
N CYS A 76 13.02 -9.34 -21.26
CA CYS A 76 13.98 -8.26 -21.46
C CYS A 76 15.42 -8.69 -21.17
N GLU A 77 15.62 -9.45 -20.09
CA GLU A 77 16.92 -9.88 -19.56
C GLU A 77 16.87 -11.36 -19.22
N GLN A 78 17.63 -12.19 -19.94
CA GLN A 78 17.55 -13.65 -19.79
C GLN A 78 18.07 -14.14 -18.42
N ALA A 79 17.51 -15.26 -17.94
CA ALA A 79 17.96 -15.91 -16.72
C ALA A 79 19.40 -16.48 -16.87
N GLU A 80 20.34 -15.89 -16.13
CA GLU A 80 21.75 -16.25 -16.18
C GLU A 80 22.08 -17.35 -15.18
N THR A 81 21.48 -17.29 -13.98
CA THR A 81 21.77 -18.22 -12.89
C THR A 81 20.82 -19.43 -12.91
N PRO A 82 21.26 -20.60 -12.40
CA PRO A 82 20.37 -21.77 -12.25
C PRO A 82 19.12 -21.48 -11.41
N ASN A 83 19.24 -20.60 -10.41
CA ASN A 83 18.13 -20.22 -9.56
C ASN A 83 17.08 -19.38 -10.31
N GLU A 84 17.51 -18.44 -11.14
CA GLU A 84 16.61 -17.65 -12.00
C GLU A 84 15.91 -18.53 -13.03
N ARG A 85 16.64 -19.48 -13.65
CA ARG A 85 16.03 -20.44 -14.58
C ARG A 85 14.95 -21.27 -13.92
N ASN A 86 15.19 -21.73 -12.69
CA ASN A 86 14.17 -22.45 -11.92
C ASN A 86 12.95 -21.59 -11.62
N LYS A 87 13.13 -20.32 -11.25
CA LYS A 87 12.01 -19.38 -11.02
C LYS A 87 11.19 -19.15 -12.29
N LEU A 88 11.86 -18.93 -13.43
CA LEU A 88 11.21 -18.77 -14.72
C LEU A 88 10.38 -20.01 -15.09
N LEU A 89 10.93 -21.21 -14.90
CA LEU A 89 10.20 -22.45 -15.13
C LEU A 89 8.93 -22.52 -14.26
N VAL A 90 9.03 -22.26 -12.95
CA VAL A 90 7.87 -22.30 -12.06
C VAL A 90 6.76 -21.37 -12.54
N ILE A 91 7.10 -20.16 -12.98
CA ILE A 91 6.11 -19.18 -13.45
C ILE A 91 5.50 -19.55 -14.79
N GLN A 92 6.26 -20.18 -15.69
CA GLN A 92 5.76 -20.60 -17.01
C GLN A 92 4.79 -21.80 -16.95
N TYR A 93 4.83 -22.58 -15.88
CA TYR A 93 4.03 -23.82 -15.74
C TYR A 93 2.96 -23.73 -14.62
N LEU A 94 2.71 -22.54 -14.07
CA LEU A 94 1.57 -22.22 -13.22
C LEU A 94 0.48 -21.52 -14.03
#